data_AF-A0A2Z4Y2Y6-F1
#
_entry.id   AF-A0A2Z4Y2Y6-F1
#
_cell.length_a   1.000
_cell.length_b   1.000
_cell.length_c   1.000
_cell.angle_alpha   90.00
_cell.angle_beta   90.00
_cell.angle_gamma   90.00
#
_symmetry.space_group_name_H-M   'P 1'
#
loop_
_entity.id
_entity.type
_entity.pdbx_description
1 polymer ?
#
loop_
_entity_poly.entity_id
_entity_poly.type
_entity_poly.pdbx_seq_one_letter_code
_entity_poly.pdbx_strand_id
1 'polypeptide(L)'
;MSSQVRQQPLEALLASSSATPEFQEAVRALAAGHTHPLIQFPPALPKVKILRAIMKLLEEAPSLKIQNVHVQGFSGCSDFVGKLTVNDGEAEFEFHWDCRWRAEQEQMLDWWGNPDQARAAREFGYQCFRKFERTR
;
A
#
# COMPACT_ATOMS: atom_id res chain seq x y z
N MET A 1 3.89 18.68 16.68
CA MET A 1 5.02 18.45 15.75
C MET A 1 4.64 17.26 14.88
N SER A 2 3.95 17.48 13.76
CA SER A 2 3.64 16.37 12.84
C SER A 2 4.94 15.93 12.20
N SER A 3 5.43 14.77 12.62
CA SER A 3 6.48 14.07 11.88
C SER A 3 5.88 13.77 10.51
N GLN A 4 6.30 14.52 9.49
CA GLN A 4 5.82 14.31 8.12
C GLN A 4 6.22 12.90 7.72
N VAL A 5 5.27 11.95 7.75
CA VAL A 5 5.48 10.59 7.25
C VAL A 5 5.59 10.70 5.74
N ARG A 6 6.82 10.92 5.25
CA ARG A 6 7.12 10.94 3.82
C ARG A 6 7.24 9.49 3.33
N GLN A 7 6.67 9.22 2.16
CA GLN A 7 6.81 7.93 1.49
C GLN A 7 8.30 7.57 1.32
N GLN A 8 8.64 6.32 1.59
CA GLN A 8 9.95 5.77 1.28
C GLN A 8 9.99 5.28 -0.19
N PRO A 9 11.14 5.37 -0.86
CA PRO A 9 11.33 4.72 -2.16
C PRO A 9 11.11 3.21 -2.06
N LEU A 10 10.52 2.60 -3.09
CA LEU A 10 10.28 1.16 -3.14
C LEU A 10 11.54 0.33 -2.86
N GLU A 11 12.67 0.69 -3.50
CA GLU A 11 13.92 -0.06 -3.31
C GLU A 11 14.45 0.04 -1.87
N ALA A 12 14.19 1.13 -1.16
CA ALA A 12 14.57 1.25 0.25
C ALA A 12 13.74 0.27 1.11
N LEU A 13 12.43 0.18 0.86
CA LEU A 13 11.54 -0.76 1.54
C LEU A 13 11.94 -2.22 1.29
N LEU A 14 12.22 -2.56 0.03
CA LEU A 14 12.68 -3.90 -0.35
C LEU A 14 13.99 -4.27 0.33
N ALA A 15 14.97 -3.34 0.33
CA ALA A 15 16.27 -3.53 0.96
C ALA A 15 16.18 -3.70 2.49
N SER A 16 15.22 -3.05 3.15
CA SER A 16 14.99 -3.20 4.59
C SER A 16 14.13 -4.42 4.97
N SER A 17 13.52 -5.08 3.99
CA SER A 17 12.59 -6.20 4.24
C SER A 17 13.28 -7.56 4.20
N SER A 18 12.74 -8.50 4.97
CA SER A 18 13.05 -9.93 4.92
C SER A 18 12.31 -10.68 3.80
N ALA A 19 11.63 -9.97 2.88
CA ALA A 19 10.96 -10.58 1.75
C ALA A 19 11.96 -11.39 0.90
N THR A 20 11.53 -12.54 0.38
CA THR A 20 12.43 -13.38 -0.41
C THR A 20 12.81 -12.69 -1.72
N PRO A 21 13.98 -13.01 -2.31
CA PRO A 21 14.40 -12.41 -3.58
C PRO A 21 13.34 -12.54 -4.68
N GLU A 22 12.65 -13.67 -4.76
CA GLU A 22 11.58 -13.93 -5.73
C GLU A 22 10.37 -13.03 -5.50
N PHE A 23 10.00 -12.80 -4.23
CA PHE A 23 8.93 -11.87 -3.90
C PHE A 23 9.35 -10.42 -4.19
N GLN A 24 10.58 -10.03 -3.87
CA GLN A 24 11.08 -8.69 -4.21
C GLN A 24 11.00 -8.43 -5.72
N GLU A 25 11.37 -9.43 -6.54
CA GLU A 25 11.22 -9.35 -8.00
C GLU A 25 9.75 -9.25 -8.43
N ALA A 26 8.85 -9.99 -7.78
CA ALA A 26 7.42 -9.87 -8.02
C ALA A 26 6.91 -8.43 -7.76
N VAL A 27 7.40 -7.79 -6.69
CA VAL A 27 7.03 -6.39 -6.36
C VAL A 27 7.58 -5.41 -7.41
N ARG A 28 8.82 -5.61 -7.89
CA ARG A 28 9.38 -4.80 -8.98
C ARG A 28 8.60 -4.98 -10.28
N ALA A 29 8.22 -6.21 -10.63
CA ALA A 29 7.38 -6.49 -11.78
C ALA A 29 6.02 -5.78 -11.67
N LEU A 30 5.41 -5.78 -10.47
CA LEU A 30 4.17 -5.03 -10.21
C LEU A 30 4.37 -3.51 -10.38
N ALA A 31 5.48 -2.97 -9.90
CA ALA A 31 5.82 -1.56 -10.07
C ALA A 31 6.01 -1.17 -11.55
N ALA A 32 6.53 -2.08 -12.37
CA ALA A 32 6.60 -1.93 -13.83
C ALA A 32 5.26 -2.15 -14.55
N GLY A 33 4.18 -2.48 -13.81
CA GLY A 33 2.84 -2.68 -14.36
C GLY A 33 2.54 -4.12 -14.80
N HIS A 34 3.41 -5.08 -14.50
CA HIS A 34 3.19 -6.50 -14.79
C HIS A 34 2.47 -7.21 -13.64
N THR A 35 1.87 -8.36 -13.91
CA THR A 35 1.32 -9.26 -12.90
C THR A 35 2.33 -10.37 -12.60
N HIS A 36 2.35 -10.88 -11.37
CA HIS A 36 3.25 -11.97 -10.99
C HIS A 36 2.51 -13.00 -10.13
N PRO A 37 2.76 -14.32 -10.28
CA PRO A 37 2.01 -15.36 -9.55
C PRO A 37 2.09 -15.28 -8.01
N LEU A 38 3.17 -14.67 -7.48
CA LEU A 38 3.37 -14.47 -6.04
C LEU A 38 2.55 -13.30 -5.46
N ILE A 39 1.92 -12.49 -6.32
CA ILE A 39 1.05 -11.38 -5.91
C ILE A 39 -0.30 -11.56 -6.61
N GLN A 40 -1.24 -12.16 -5.90
CA GLN A 40 -2.56 -12.49 -6.43
C GLN A 40 -3.56 -11.41 -6.04
N PHE A 41 -4.40 -10.98 -7.00
CA PHE A 41 -5.48 -10.03 -6.75
C PHE A 41 -6.53 -10.14 -7.87
N PRO A 42 -7.81 -9.79 -7.59
CA PRO A 42 -8.84 -9.71 -8.62
C PRO A 42 -8.42 -8.78 -9.78
N PRO A 43 -8.61 -9.17 -11.06
CA PRO A 43 -8.17 -8.38 -12.22
C PRO A 43 -8.76 -6.96 -12.30
N ALA A 44 -9.90 -6.73 -11.66
CA ALA A 44 -10.57 -5.42 -11.62
C ALA A 44 -9.86 -4.40 -10.70
N LEU A 45 -8.92 -4.83 -9.85
CA LEU A 45 -8.25 -3.92 -8.91
C LEU A 45 -7.08 -3.17 -9.57
N PRO A 46 -6.95 -1.85 -9.36
CA PRO A 46 -5.84 -1.08 -9.93
C PRO A 46 -4.48 -1.47 -9.33
N LYS A 47 -3.54 -1.91 -10.19
CA LYS A 47 -2.17 -2.32 -9.80
C LYS A 47 -1.45 -1.30 -8.92
N VAL A 48 -1.62 0.00 -9.19
CA VAL A 48 -1.01 1.07 -8.38
C VAL A 48 -1.49 1.07 -6.93
N LYS A 49 -2.75 0.70 -6.67
CA LYS A 49 -3.30 0.60 -5.30
C LYS A 49 -2.85 -0.68 -4.60
N ILE A 50 -2.73 -1.77 -5.35
CA ILE A 50 -2.11 -3.01 -4.87
C ILE A 50 -0.66 -2.75 -4.44
N LEU A 51 0.13 -2.06 -5.26
CA LEU A 51 1.50 -1.70 -4.94
C LEU A 51 1.58 -0.87 -3.66
N ARG A 52 0.68 0.11 -3.45
CA ARG A 52 0.63 0.91 -2.23
C ARG A 52 0.37 0.06 -0.97
N ALA A 53 -0.53 -0.92 -1.06
CA ALA A 53 -0.77 -1.86 0.04
C ALA A 53 0.46 -2.74 0.35
N ILE A 54 1.15 -3.22 -0.69
CA ILE A 54 2.37 -4.02 -0.52
C ILE A 54 3.52 -3.18 0.04
N MET A 55 3.70 -1.93 -0.42
CA MET A 55 4.72 -1.04 0.15
C MET A 55 4.48 -0.81 1.65
N LYS A 56 3.22 -0.65 2.06
CA LYS A 56 2.89 -0.53 3.49
C LYS A 56 3.16 -1.82 4.27
N LEU A 57 2.89 -2.98 3.67
CA LEU A 57 3.25 -4.28 4.26
C LEU A 57 4.76 -4.40 4.47
N LEU A 58 5.58 -4.03 3.49
CA LEU A 58 7.04 -4.07 3.59
C LEU A 58 7.55 -3.14 4.71
N GLU A 59 6.91 -1.98 4.89
CA GLU A 59 7.24 -1.02 5.93
C GLU A 59 6.86 -1.49 7.34
N GLU A 60 5.65 -2.05 7.50
CA GLU A 60 5.11 -2.44 8.81
C GLU A 60 5.57 -3.83 9.27
N ALA A 61 5.97 -4.70 8.34
CA ALA A 61 6.44 -6.04 8.62
C ALA A 61 7.83 -6.32 8.00
N PRO A 62 8.86 -5.49 8.27
CA PRO A 62 10.17 -5.62 7.63
C PRO A 62 10.87 -6.92 8.01
N SER A 63 10.56 -7.52 9.17
CA SER A 63 11.13 -8.79 9.61
C SER A 63 10.41 -10.03 9.07
N LEU A 64 9.20 -9.88 8.50
CA LEU A 64 8.42 -11.00 7.98
C LEU A 64 9.04 -11.53 6.68
N LYS A 65 9.27 -12.84 6.61
CA LYS A 65 9.80 -13.49 5.41
C LYS A 65 8.69 -13.68 4.37
N ILE A 66 8.34 -12.60 3.68
CA ILE A 66 7.25 -12.59 2.69
C ILE A 66 7.66 -13.36 1.43
N GLN A 67 6.87 -14.35 1.06
CA GLN A 67 7.05 -15.24 -0.10
C GLN A 67 5.91 -15.07 -1.11
N ASN A 68 4.68 -14.89 -0.63
CA ASN A 68 3.52 -14.61 -1.46
C ASN A 68 2.51 -13.72 -0.72
N VAL A 69 1.69 -13.01 -1.49
CA VAL A 69 0.61 -12.15 -0.99
C VAL A 69 -0.63 -12.32 -1.86
N HIS A 70 -1.78 -12.49 -1.21
CA HIS A 70 -3.09 -12.37 -1.83
C HIS A 70 -3.78 -11.11 -1.32
N VAL A 71 -4.21 -10.24 -2.25
CA VAL A 71 -4.92 -9.00 -1.96
C VAL A 71 -6.38 -9.12 -2.37
N GLN A 72 -7.27 -8.85 -1.42
CA GLN A 72 -8.70 -8.77 -1.65
C GLN A 72 -9.23 -7.43 -1.14
N GLY A 73 -10.25 -6.89 -1.79
CA GLY A 73 -10.83 -5.62 -1.35
C GLY A 73 -11.67 -4.92 -2.41
N PHE A 74 -12.01 -3.67 -2.09
CA PHE A 74 -12.75 -2.75 -2.95
C PHE A 74 -11.95 -1.47 -3.15
N SER A 75 -11.92 -0.97 -4.38
CA SER A 75 -11.24 0.27 -4.76
C SER A 75 -12.24 1.29 -5.29
N GLY A 76 -12.38 2.43 -4.62
CA GLY A 76 -13.05 3.60 -5.16
C GLY A 76 -12.08 4.50 -5.92
N CYS A 77 -12.44 5.78 -6.09
CA CYS A 77 -11.54 6.76 -6.72
C CYS A 77 -10.41 7.18 -5.76
N SER A 78 -10.77 7.61 -4.54
CA SER A 78 -9.84 8.13 -3.54
C SER A 78 -9.28 7.06 -2.59
N ASP A 79 -9.94 5.90 -2.50
CA ASP A 79 -9.72 4.92 -1.44
C ASP A 79 -9.46 3.50 -1.95
N PHE A 80 -8.89 2.68 -1.08
CA PHE A 80 -8.70 1.24 -1.27
C PHE A 80 -8.80 0.56 0.10
N VAL A 81 -9.80 -0.30 0.26
CA VAL A 81 -10.10 -0.99 1.52
C VAL A 81 -10.05 -2.49 1.28
N GLY A 82 -9.40 -3.23 2.17
CA GLY A 82 -9.27 -4.65 1.97
C GLY A 82 -8.41 -5.37 2.99
N LYS A 83 -7.97 -6.57 2.57
CA LYS A 83 -7.14 -7.47 3.35
C LYS A 83 -5.95 -7.95 2.51
N LEU A 84 -4.80 -8.07 3.16
CA LEU A 84 -3.63 -8.80 2.69
C LEU A 84 -3.54 -10.12 3.45
N THR A 85 -3.45 -11.22 2.72
CA THR A 85 -3.09 -12.53 3.28
C THR A 85 -1.68 -12.86 2.81
N VAL A 86 -0.77 -13.08 3.74
CA VAL A 86 0.67 -13.29 3.49
C VAL A 86 1.02 -14.75 3.73
N ASN A 87 1.84 -15.34 2.85
CA ASN A 87 2.33 -16.72 2.93
C ASN A 87 1.20 -17.71 3.21
N ASP A 88 0.15 -17.65 2.38
CA ASP A 88 -1.01 -18.55 2.48
C ASP A 88 -1.72 -18.55 3.86
N GLY A 89 -1.66 -17.43 4.59
CA GLY A 89 -2.37 -17.22 5.86
C GLY A 89 -1.50 -17.27 7.11
N GLU A 90 -0.17 -17.26 6.97
CA GLU A 90 0.76 -17.07 8.09
C GLU A 90 0.53 -15.73 8.80
N ALA A 91 0.23 -14.68 8.04
CA ALA A 91 -0.14 -13.38 8.57
C ALA A 91 -1.27 -12.74 7.75
N GLU A 92 -2.10 -11.95 8.41
CA GLU A 92 -3.17 -11.18 7.77
C GLU A 92 -3.15 -9.72 8.21
N PHE A 93 -3.46 -8.83 7.28
CA PHE A 93 -3.51 -7.39 7.53
C PHE A 93 -4.78 -6.80 6.93
N GLU A 94 -5.54 -6.07 7.73
CA GLU A 94 -6.62 -5.22 7.23
C GLU A 94 -6.10 -3.82 6.96
N PHE A 95 -6.55 -3.23 5.86
CA PHE A 95 -6.11 -1.90 5.47
C PHE A 95 -7.24 -1.01 4.94
N HIS A 96 -7.03 0.29 5.11
CA HIS A 96 -7.82 1.36 4.52
C HIS A 96 -6.86 2.46 4.09
N TRP A 97 -6.53 2.48 2.80
CA TRP A 97 -5.78 3.56 2.16
C TRP A 97 -6.76 4.58 1.60
N ASP A 98 -6.70 5.85 2.01
CA ASP A 98 -7.62 6.90 1.57
C ASP A 98 -6.92 8.27 1.49
N CYS A 99 -6.72 8.73 0.26
CA CYS A 99 -6.11 10.03 -0.02
C CYS A 99 -7.00 11.22 0.36
N ARG A 100 -8.32 11.04 0.33
CA ARG A 100 -9.24 12.09 0.74
C ARG A 100 -9.15 12.30 2.24
N TRP A 101 -9.20 11.21 3.02
CA TRP A 101 -8.96 11.26 4.45
C TRP A 101 -7.60 11.90 4.78
N ARG A 102 -6.52 11.52 4.09
CA ARG A 102 -5.21 12.14 4.32
C ARG A 102 -5.23 13.65 4.02
N ALA A 103 -5.85 14.08 2.92
CA ALA A 103 -6.00 15.49 2.60
C ALA A 103 -6.76 16.26 3.70
N GLU A 104 -7.81 15.67 4.27
CA GLU A 104 -8.55 16.24 5.40
C GLU A 104 -7.68 16.38 6.66
N GLN A 105 -6.89 15.35 7.01
CA GLN A 105 -5.99 15.40 8.18
C GLN A 105 -4.92 16.49 8.06
N GLU A 106 -4.43 16.72 6.84
CA GLU A 106 -3.37 17.70 6.56
C GLU A 106 -3.93 19.07 6.17
N GLN A 107 -5.26 19.25 6.25
CA GLN A 107 -5.97 20.48 5.85
C GLN A 107 -5.61 20.93 4.43
N MET A 108 -5.36 19.97 3.53
CA MET A 108 -5.08 20.20 2.12
C MET A 108 -6.40 20.38 1.39
N LEU A 109 -6.75 21.63 1.11
CA LEU A 109 -7.95 21.99 0.37
C LEU A 109 -7.62 22.43 -1.06
N ASP A 110 -8.50 22.09 -1.99
CA ASP A 110 -8.51 22.64 -3.34
C ASP A 110 -9.10 24.06 -3.35
N TRP A 111 -9.14 24.69 -4.53
CA TRP A 111 -9.66 26.05 -4.68
C TRP A 111 -11.14 26.21 -4.30
N TRP A 112 -11.91 25.12 -4.25
CA TRP A 112 -13.32 25.10 -3.85
C TRP A 112 -13.52 24.76 -2.37
N GLY A 113 -12.43 24.55 -1.62
CA GLY A 113 -12.49 24.18 -0.20
C GLY A 113 -12.77 22.69 0.04
N ASN A 114 -12.71 21.83 -0.99
CA ASN A 114 -12.81 20.39 -0.82
C ASN A 114 -11.43 19.77 -0.56
N PRO A 115 -11.33 18.58 0.05
CA PRO A 115 -10.04 17.92 0.25
C PRO A 115 -9.33 17.62 -1.06
N ASP A 116 -8.10 18.12 -1.23
CA ASP A 116 -7.26 17.88 -2.40
C ASP A 116 -6.57 16.50 -2.32
N GLN A 117 -7.36 15.47 -2.57
CA GLN A 117 -6.92 14.07 -2.61
C GLN A 117 -5.85 13.82 -3.69
N ALA A 118 -5.81 14.62 -4.77
CA ALA A 118 -4.83 14.48 -5.83
C ALA A 118 -3.46 14.96 -5.35
N ARG A 119 -3.41 16.09 -4.63
CA ARG A 119 -2.20 16.57 -3.95
C ARG A 119 -1.76 15.58 -2.88
N ALA A 120 -2.66 15.10 -2.04
CA ALA A 120 -2.31 14.09 -1.03
C ALA A 120 -1.74 12.80 -1.67
N ALA A 121 -2.28 12.35 -2.80
CA ALA A 121 -1.74 11.20 -3.54
C ALA A 121 -0.31 11.42 -4.06
N ARG A 122 0.01 12.65 -4.48
CA ARG A 122 1.36 13.01 -4.95
C ARG A 122 2.35 13.13 -3.78
N GLU A 123 1.95 13.78 -2.70
CA GLU A 123 2.84 14.06 -1.57
C GLU A 123 3.08 12.81 -0.69
N PHE A 124 2.02 12.07 -0.37
CA PHE A 124 2.10 10.95 0.57
C PHE A 124 2.15 9.58 -0.10
N GLY A 125 1.73 9.44 -1.37
CA GLY A 125 1.83 8.18 -2.09
C GLY A 125 1.14 7.02 -1.37
N TYR A 126 1.91 6.02 -0.93
CA TYR A 126 1.36 4.90 -0.15
C TYR A 126 1.00 5.30 1.29
N GLN A 127 1.47 6.43 1.85
CA GLN A 127 1.27 6.81 3.25
C GLN A 127 -0.13 7.35 3.62
N CYS A 128 -1.12 7.20 2.74
CA CYS A 128 -2.51 7.63 3.00
C CYS A 128 -3.33 6.59 3.78
N PHE A 129 -2.70 5.71 4.56
CA PHE A 129 -3.43 4.73 5.36
C PHE A 129 -4.09 5.39 6.57
N ARG A 130 -5.42 5.32 6.60
CA ARG A 130 -6.23 5.54 7.80
C ARG A 130 -6.12 4.37 8.77
N LYS A 131 -5.98 3.15 8.21
CA LYS A 131 -5.86 1.90 8.94
C LYS A 131 -4.86 0.99 8.23
N PHE A 132 -3.95 0.39 8.98
CA PHE A 132 -3.16 -0.75 8.54
C PHE A 132 -2.82 -1.59 9.78
N GLU A 133 -3.52 -2.69 9.97
CA GLU A 133 -3.47 -3.45 11.22
C GLU A 133 -3.27 -4.93 10.92
N ARG A 134 -2.32 -5.54 11.62
CA ARG A 134 -2.16 -6.98 11.61
C ARG A 134 -3.30 -7.62 12.41
N THR A 135 -4.07 -8.48 11.77
CA THR A 135 -5.20 -9.21 12.38
C THR A 135 -4.88 -10.66 12.68
N ARG A 136 -3.79 -11.19 12.12
CA ARG A 136 -3.24 -12.52 12.38
C ARG A 136 -1.73 -12.54 12.22
#